data_AF-A0A7C5GCF4-F1
#
_entry.id   AF-A0A7C5GCF4-F1
#
_cell.length_a   1.000
_cell.length_b   1.000
_cell.length_c   1.000
_cell.angle_alpha   90.00
_cell.angle_beta   90.00
_cell.angle_gamma   90.00
#
_symmetry.space_group_name_H-M   'P 1'
#
loop_
_entity.id
_entity.type
_entity.pdbx_description
1 polymer ?
#
loop_
_entity_poly.entity_id
_entity_poly.type
_entity_poly.pdbx_seq_one_letter_code
_entity_poly.pdbx_strand_id
1 'polypeptide(L)'
;VIKNKRITFVDTNENSYQSSLYIGSPIYIDNRLKAVLIFHISNNNISKIMNFREGYAKTQKDYLIGRDNIIKNNSLNCYSIHTNKNSNLDKIINQCDNEATKDAFEGHTGEKTFLKYNKRVLSAYTPLKLNKDLDWVILSEIDEDEVLLIPNKIKNTIITDSIIFILLIIAMIGILIHQMLKDRKVEISKAKEINKNLKAINNELKQSGYEVKLENEKLEIRVDEEIKKNEYQKELLFQQSKMASMGEMIGNIAHQWRQPLNALSGLILWINMKQSMKQLREEDMIVFKEKSNTIIQKMSSTIDDFRNFFSPNKTIEIFSVNSAVDEAIKFIEDSFLINNITIVKEFNTTKEIKNYKNELIQVLLNIFNNSKDAIKEQNIENGLVTITLYETDKTIIIKIQDNGGGIKQDIIDRVFEPYFTTKFKSDGTGIGLYMSKMIIEESMNGKIKLENVKNGVLTTIELNLN
;
A
#
# COMPACT_ATOMS: atom_id res chain seq x y z
N VAL A 1 60.17 109.85 16.74
CA VAL A 1 59.41 111.13 16.79
C VAL A 1 60.19 112.32 16.26
N ILE A 2 61.29 112.74 16.88
CA ILE A 2 62.05 113.95 16.49
C ILE A 2 62.49 113.89 15.02
N LYS A 3 63.03 112.74 14.59
CA LYS A 3 63.44 112.50 13.20
C LYS A 3 62.26 112.50 12.21
N ASN A 4 61.15 111.90 12.61
CA ASN A 4 60.02 111.63 11.71
C ASN A 4 59.01 112.79 11.64
N LYS A 5 59.08 113.76 12.56
CA LYS A 5 58.18 114.94 12.65
C LYS A 5 56.68 114.58 12.63
N ARG A 6 56.32 113.38 13.08
CA ARG A 6 54.95 112.86 13.21
C ARG A 6 54.80 111.98 14.43
N ILE A 7 53.55 111.68 14.82
CA ILE A 7 53.24 110.68 15.84
C ILE A 7 53.94 109.37 15.47
N THR A 8 54.79 108.89 16.37
CA THR A 8 55.57 107.66 16.20
C THR A 8 55.25 106.74 17.36
N PHE A 9 54.91 105.50 17.04
CA PHE A 9 54.80 104.44 18.02
C PHE A 9 56.16 103.77 18.11
N VAL A 10 56.63 103.54 19.33
CA VAL A 10 57.90 102.86 19.59
C VAL A 10 57.63 101.79 20.62
N ASP A 11 57.91 100.56 20.22
CA ASP A 11 57.95 99.41 21.12
C ASP A 11 59.39 99.28 21.63
N THR A 12 59.59 99.40 22.94
CA THR A 12 60.91 99.23 23.57
C THR A 12 60.91 98.05 24.54
N ASN A 13 62.06 97.39 24.61
CA ASN A 13 62.35 96.36 25.61
C ASN A 13 63.36 96.94 26.60
N GLU A 14 62.90 97.67 27.62
CA GLU A 14 63.81 98.28 28.61
C GLU A 14 64.30 97.31 29.68
N ASN A 15 63.65 96.15 29.85
CA ASN A 15 64.17 94.99 30.57
C ASN A 15 63.48 93.73 30.02
N SER A 16 64.17 92.60 29.97
CA SER A 16 63.84 91.34 29.26
C SER A 16 62.49 90.67 29.60
N TYR A 17 61.66 91.28 30.44
CA TYR A 17 60.41 90.74 30.95
C TYR A 17 59.19 91.66 30.77
N GLN A 18 59.38 92.92 30.35
CA GLN A 18 58.28 93.84 30.08
C GLN A 18 58.57 94.63 28.80
N SER A 19 57.88 94.30 27.72
CA SER A 19 57.74 95.23 26.60
C SER A 19 57.03 96.49 27.11
N SER A 20 57.27 97.63 26.50
CA SER A 20 56.53 98.85 26.81
C SER A 20 56.28 99.60 25.52
N LEU A 21 55.01 99.89 25.27
CA LEU A 21 54.61 100.66 24.11
C LEU A 21 54.61 102.14 24.49
N TYR A 22 55.41 102.92 23.79
CA TYR A 22 55.46 104.36 23.93
C TYR A 22 54.89 105.03 22.67
N ILE A 23 53.99 105.99 22.88
CA ILE A 23 53.51 106.89 21.82
C ILE A 23 54.19 108.23 22.01
N GLY A 24 54.99 108.61 21.03
CA GLY A 24 55.59 109.93 21.01
C GLY A 24 54.90 110.85 20.00
N SER A 25 54.35 111.96 20.48
CA SER A 25 53.69 112.98 19.67
C SER A 25 54.52 114.27 19.66
N PRO A 26 54.92 114.79 18.50
CA PRO A 26 55.63 116.07 18.42
C PRO A 26 54.68 117.25 18.67
N ILE A 27 55.09 118.19 19.50
CA ILE A 27 54.36 119.45 19.77
C ILE A 27 55.06 120.59 19.04
N TYR A 28 54.29 121.29 18.21
CA TYR A 28 54.75 122.45 17.45
C TYR A 28 54.15 123.74 18.03
N ILE A 29 54.98 124.76 18.19
CA ILE A 29 54.57 126.14 18.47
C ILE A 29 55.28 127.02 17.46
N ASP A 30 54.54 127.91 16.80
CA ASP A 30 55.03 128.76 15.71
C ASP A 30 55.78 127.96 14.62
N ASN A 31 55.20 126.82 14.23
CA ASN A 31 55.78 125.89 13.24
C ASN A 31 57.17 125.31 13.59
N ARG A 32 57.64 125.47 14.84
CA ARG A 32 58.89 124.86 15.32
C ARG A 32 58.59 123.77 16.33
N LEU A 33 59.27 122.62 16.21
CA LEU A 33 59.17 121.53 17.18
C LEU A 33 59.71 122.03 18.53
N LYS A 34 58.84 122.11 19.54
CA LYS A 34 59.22 122.61 20.87
C LYS A 34 59.34 121.50 21.90
N ALA A 35 58.52 120.46 21.79
CA ALA A 35 58.53 119.34 22.71
C ALA A 35 58.11 118.05 22.01
N VAL A 36 58.38 116.93 22.66
CA VAL A 36 57.79 115.63 22.31
C VAL A 36 57.06 115.13 23.55
N LEU A 37 55.76 114.93 23.41
CA LEU A 37 54.94 114.30 24.43
C LEU A 37 55.08 112.79 24.30
N ILE A 38 55.52 112.12 25.36
CA ILE A 38 55.68 110.66 25.39
C ILE A 38 54.60 110.11 26.32
N PHE A 39 53.71 109.28 25.77
CA PHE A 39 52.75 108.51 26.53
C PHE A 39 53.24 107.07 26.65
N HIS A 40 53.30 106.56 27.87
CA HIS A 40 53.48 105.13 28.11
C HIS A 40 52.13 104.43 28.10
N ILE A 41 51.98 103.41 27.26
CA ILE A 41 50.84 102.52 27.29
C ILE A 41 51.23 101.32 28.14
N SER A 42 50.53 101.16 29.27
CA SER A 42 50.73 100.01 30.15
C SER A 42 50.32 98.71 29.46
N ASN A 43 51.22 97.73 29.49
CA ASN A 43 50.96 96.36 29.06
C ASN A 43 49.82 95.67 29.82
N ASN A 44 49.44 96.18 30.99
CA ASN A 44 48.34 95.61 31.78
C ASN A 44 47.01 95.69 31.03
N ASN A 45 46.75 96.77 30.28
CA ASN A 45 45.51 96.91 29.53
C ASN A 45 45.48 95.99 28.30
N ILE A 46 46.61 95.88 27.60
CA ILE A 46 46.76 94.96 26.46
C ILE A 46 46.62 93.51 26.95
N SER A 47 47.25 93.18 28.07
CA SER A 47 47.21 91.84 28.64
C SER A 47 45.83 91.48 29.19
N LYS A 48 45.04 92.43 29.72
CA LYS A 48 43.63 92.20 30.08
C LYS A 48 42.78 91.82 28.86
N ILE A 49 42.98 92.49 27.72
CA ILE A 49 42.27 92.19 26.47
C ILE A 49 42.70 90.82 25.94
N MET A 50 44.01 90.56 25.87
CA MET A 50 44.56 89.30 25.34
C MET A 50 44.35 88.08 26.26
N ASN A 51 44.04 88.31 27.55
CA ASN A 51 43.67 87.28 28.52
C ASN A 51 42.16 87.21 28.75
N PHE A 52 41.35 87.88 27.93
CA PHE A 52 39.91 87.68 27.96
C PHE A 52 39.60 86.24 27.53
N ARG A 53 38.81 85.53 28.34
CA ARG A 53 38.57 84.07 28.20
C ARG A 53 37.10 83.68 28.24
N GLU A 54 36.18 84.64 28.19
CA GLU A 54 34.75 84.32 28.21
C GLU A 54 34.33 83.67 26.89
N GLY A 55 33.89 82.41 26.94
CA GLY A 55 33.53 81.63 25.75
C GLY A 55 34.69 80.90 25.05
N TYR A 56 35.91 80.93 25.61
CA TYR A 56 37.10 80.31 25.03
C TYR A 56 37.26 78.85 25.48
N ALA A 57 37.93 78.04 24.67
CA ALA A 57 38.34 76.70 25.07
C ALA A 57 39.44 76.76 26.14
N LYS A 58 39.60 75.69 26.95
CA LYS A 58 40.52 75.68 28.11
C LYS A 58 41.98 75.83 27.70
N THR A 59 42.36 75.28 26.55
CA THR A 59 43.72 75.33 26.02
C THR A 59 43.96 76.55 25.13
N GLN A 60 42.93 77.36 24.86
CA GLN A 60 43.07 78.49 23.94
C GLN A 60 43.99 79.57 24.51
N LYS A 61 44.92 80.03 23.68
CA LYS A 61 45.90 81.06 24.02
C LYS A 61 46.02 82.05 22.88
N ASP A 62 46.02 83.33 23.24
CA ASP A 62 46.18 84.42 22.30
C ASP A 62 47.48 85.17 22.59
N TYR A 63 48.23 85.42 21.53
CA TYR A 63 49.55 86.00 21.56
C TYR A 63 49.57 87.25 20.67
N LEU A 64 50.12 88.33 21.20
CA LEU A 64 50.41 89.53 20.45
C LEU A 64 51.92 89.55 20.23
N ILE A 65 52.38 89.52 18.98
CA ILE A 65 53.78 89.27 18.64
C ILE A 65 54.34 90.47 17.86
N GLY A 66 55.49 90.98 18.29
CA GLY A 66 56.20 92.06 17.60
C GLY A 66 57.09 91.56 16.47
N ARG A 67 57.56 92.47 15.61
CA ARG A 67 58.48 92.18 14.49
C ARG A 67 59.83 91.59 14.93
N ASP A 68 60.15 91.70 16.22
CA ASP A 68 61.25 91.02 16.90
C ASP A 68 60.94 89.54 17.22
N ASN A 69 59.77 89.04 16.78
CA ASN A 69 59.17 87.76 17.13
C ASN A 69 58.92 87.60 18.64
N ILE A 70 58.88 88.69 19.42
CA ILE A 70 58.68 88.64 20.87
C ILE A 70 57.22 88.87 21.22
N ILE A 71 56.69 88.09 22.16
CA ILE A 71 55.34 88.26 22.71
C ILE A 71 55.25 89.55 23.52
N LYS A 72 54.22 90.35 23.28
CA LYS A 72 53.99 91.67 23.89
C LYS A 72 52.95 91.64 25.00
N ASN A 73 52.07 90.64 25.05
CA ASN A 73 51.20 90.39 26.19
C ASN A 73 51.88 89.49 27.23
N ASN A 74 51.59 89.70 28.51
CA ASN A 74 52.20 88.98 29.64
C ASN A 74 51.70 87.53 29.78
N SER A 75 51.24 86.94 28.67
CA SER A 75 50.85 85.55 28.58
C SER A 75 52.12 84.70 28.66
N LEU A 76 52.31 84.04 29.80
CA LEU A 76 53.39 83.08 30.01
C LEU A 76 53.45 82.09 28.83
N ASN A 77 54.60 82.11 28.15
CA ASN A 77 55.12 81.08 27.23
C ASN A 77 54.45 80.96 25.84
N CYS A 78 54.97 81.72 24.87
CA CYS A 78 55.02 81.34 23.44
C CYS A 78 56.49 81.01 23.17
N TYR A 79 56.80 79.72 23.09
CA TYR A 79 58.16 79.27 22.80
C TYR A 79 58.27 78.91 21.33
N SER A 80 59.32 79.43 20.70
CA SER A 80 59.75 79.10 19.34
C SER A 80 60.29 77.68 19.29
N ILE A 81 59.91 76.96 18.26
CA ILE A 81 60.55 75.70 17.89
C ILE A 81 61.80 76.06 17.10
N HIS A 82 63.00 75.78 17.63
CA HIS A 82 64.15 75.27 16.88
C HIS A 82 65.24 74.78 17.88
N THR A 83 65.37 73.46 18.02
CA THR A 83 66.50 72.62 17.56
C THR A 83 67.60 72.37 18.60
N ASN A 84 67.83 71.08 18.82
CA ASN A 84 69.01 70.43 19.37
C ASN A 84 69.38 70.64 20.86
N LYS A 85 69.49 69.48 21.52
CA LYS A 85 70.27 69.28 22.74
C LYS A 85 71.63 69.97 22.60
N ASN A 86 72.02 70.67 23.66
CA ASN A 86 73.34 71.25 23.92
C ASN A 86 73.65 72.60 23.25
N SER A 87 73.12 73.66 23.84
CA SER A 87 73.94 74.81 24.21
C SER A 87 73.27 75.58 25.34
N ASN A 88 74.06 75.86 26.38
CA ASN A 88 73.68 76.73 27.50
C ASN A 88 73.17 78.08 26.97
N LEU A 89 71.94 78.48 27.28
CA LEU A 89 71.55 79.88 27.56
C LEU A 89 70.05 79.94 27.94
N ASP A 90 69.75 80.27 29.20
CA ASP A 90 68.43 80.66 29.75
C ASP A 90 67.91 82.01 29.19
N LYS A 91 68.00 82.26 27.89
CA LYS A 91 67.53 83.48 27.23
C LYS A 91 67.08 83.09 25.83
N ILE A 92 65.79 82.85 25.53
CA ILE A 92 64.71 83.83 25.44
C ILE A 92 63.39 83.04 25.55
N ILE A 93 62.61 83.25 26.61
CA ILE A 93 61.38 82.48 26.91
C ILE A 93 60.14 82.97 26.12
N ASN A 94 60.25 84.11 25.43
CA ASN A 94 59.11 84.83 24.85
C ASN A 94 59.20 85.04 23.33
N GLN A 95 59.93 84.20 22.60
CA GLN A 95 60.03 84.32 21.14
C GLN A 95 59.10 83.32 20.46
N CYS A 96 58.25 83.77 19.55
CA CYS A 96 57.41 82.91 18.72
C CYS A 96 57.76 83.12 17.25
N ASP A 97 58.51 82.16 16.72
CA ASP A 97 58.93 82.09 15.32
C ASP A 97 58.39 80.78 14.72
N ASN A 98 57.20 80.86 14.14
CA ASN A 98 56.55 79.75 13.46
C ASN A 98 56.01 80.20 12.09
N GLU A 99 55.53 79.25 11.30
CA GLU A 99 55.04 79.53 9.95
C GLU A 99 53.83 80.49 9.95
N ALA A 100 52.96 80.38 10.95
CA ALA A 100 51.81 81.27 11.13
C ALA A 100 52.23 82.73 11.39
N THR A 101 53.26 82.95 12.22
CA THR A 101 53.79 84.30 12.48
C THR A 101 54.48 84.88 11.25
N LYS A 102 55.21 84.08 10.48
CA LYS A 102 55.90 84.51 9.25
C LYS A 102 54.90 85.01 8.20
N ASP A 103 53.90 84.19 7.89
CA ASP A 103 52.82 84.55 6.96
C ASP A 103 52.09 85.83 7.41
N ALA A 104 51.82 85.94 8.71
CA ALA A 104 51.16 87.13 9.26
C ALA A 104 51.98 88.41 9.05
N PHE A 105 53.31 88.37 9.25
CA PHE A 105 54.18 89.53 9.02
C PHE A 105 54.32 89.90 7.55
N GLU A 106 54.15 88.94 6.64
CA GLU A 106 54.05 89.19 5.19
C GLU A 106 52.71 89.86 4.81
N GLY A 107 51.74 89.89 5.73
CA GLY A 107 50.46 90.57 5.59
C GLY A 107 49.27 89.64 5.37
N HIS A 108 49.44 88.33 5.54
CA HIS A 108 48.38 87.33 5.34
C HIS A 108 47.60 87.06 6.63
N THR A 109 46.28 86.84 6.48
CA THR A 109 45.41 86.34 7.55
C THR A 109 45.00 84.91 7.19
N GLY A 110 45.01 83.98 8.14
CA GLY A 110 44.59 82.61 7.89
C GLY A 110 44.72 81.68 9.10
N GLU A 111 44.56 80.39 8.83
CA GLU A 111 44.70 79.31 9.80
C GLU A 111 45.75 78.29 9.37
N LYS A 112 46.46 77.72 10.35
CA LYS A 112 47.42 76.63 10.14
C LYS A 112 47.38 75.66 11.30
N THR A 113 47.71 74.40 11.03
CA THR A 113 47.91 73.37 12.05
C THR A 113 49.36 72.93 12.05
N PHE A 114 50.00 72.87 13.23
CA PHE A 114 51.37 72.38 13.34
C PHE A 114 51.62 71.71 14.69
N LEU A 115 52.77 71.05 14.80
CA LEU A 115 53.16 70.33 16.00
C LEU A 115 53.90 71.27 16.97
N LYS A 116 53.36 71.45 18.18
CA LYS A 116 53.97 72.22 19.28
C LYS A 116 54.13 71.28 20.49
N TYR A 117 55.37 71.06 20.93
CA TYR A 117 55.71 70.10 22.02
C TYR A 117 55.08 68.72 21.87
N ASN A 118 55.13 68.16 20.66
CA ASN A 118 54.56 66.85 20.34
C ASN A 118 53.03 66.76 20.47
N LYS A 119 52.35 67.91 20.57
CA LYS A 119 50.90 68.05 20.42
C LYS A 119 50.58 68.84 19.16
N ARG A 120 49.52 68.48 18.45
CA ARG A 120 49.05 69.29 17.34
C ARG A 120 48.19 70.43 17.88
N VAL A 121 48.43 71.61 17.34
CA VAL A 121 47.77 72.86 17.72
C VAL A 121 47.18 73.46 16.45
N LEU A 122 45.95 73.95 16.55
CA LEU A 122 45.34 74.77 15.53
C LEU A 122 45.60 76.24 15.85
N SER A 123 46.10 76.97 14.88
CA SER A 123 46.48 78.36 15.02
C SER A 123 45.74 79.21 14.00
N ALA A 124 45.23 80.36 14.43
CA ALA A 124 44.68 81.42 13.58
C ALA A 124 45.51 82.69 13.76
N TYR A 125 45.87 83.36 12.68
CA TYR A 125 46.79 84.50 12.72
C TYR A 125 46.33 85.65 11.82
N THR A 126 46.65 86.88 12.24
CA THR A 126 46.40 88.09 11.44
C THR A 126 47.41 89.19 11.75
N PRO A 127 47.88 89.95 10.74
CA PRO A 127 48.62 91.18 10.98
C PRO A 127 47.77 92.24 11.68
N LEU A 128 48.41 93.03 12.54
CA LEU A 128 47.87 94.20 13.20
C LEU A 128 48.80 95.40 12.90
N LYS A 129 48.41 96.22 11.93
CA LYS A 129 49.15 97.43 11.55
C LYS A 129 48.53 98.65 12.24
N LEU A 130 49.17 99.15 13.28
CA LEU A 130 48.69 100.32 14.02
C LEU A 130 49.09 101.64 13.34
N ASN A 131 50.28 101.69 12.76
CA ASN A 131 50.74 102.81 11.93
C ASN A 131 51.91 102.35 11.03
N LYS A 132 52.55 103.28 10.30
CA LYS A 132 53.73 102.99 9.45
C LYS A 132 54.97 102.50 10.21
N ASP A 133 54.98 102.56 11.54
CA ASP A 133 56.15 102.27 12.38
C ASP A 133 55.95 101.08 13.32
N LEU A 134 54.74 100.49 13.37
CA LEU A 134 54.38 99.44 14.31
C LEU A 134 53.52 98.37 13.61
N ASP A 135 54.17 97.25 13.34
CA ASP A 135 53.58 96.03 12.79
C ASP A 135 53.63 94.95 13.87
N TRP A 136 52.45 94.49 14.31
CA TRP A 136 52.28 93.37 15.23
C TRP A 136 51.51 92.25 14.55
N VAL A 137 51.49 91.07 15.17
CA VAL A 137 50.70 89.92 14.76
C VAL A 137 49.86 89.46 15.93
N ILE A 138 48.59 89.20 15.69
CA ILE A 138 47.72 88.47 16.63
C ILE A 138 47.75 87.01 16.19
N LEU A 139 48.11 86.12 17.11
CA LEU A 139 48.14 84.67 16.93
C LEU A 139 47.28 84.03 18.02
N SER A 140 46.22 83.32 17.63
CA SER A 140 45.36 82.54 18.53
C SER A 140 45.63 81.05 18.31
N GLU A 141 45.78 80.27 19.37
CA GLU A 141 46.12 78.85 19.31
C GLU A 141 45.20 78.02 20.22
N ILE A 142 44.85 76.80 19.81
CA ILE A 142 44.05 75.83 20.59
C ILE A 142 44.57 74.40 20.37
N ASP A 143 44.59 73.56 21.41
CA ASP A 143 45.01 72.14 21.27
C ASP A 143 44.00 71.38 20.38
N GLU A 144 44.50 70.65 19.38
CA GLU A 144 43.64 69.86 18.47
C GLU A 144 42.83 68.81 19.23
N ASP A 145 43.42 68.19 20.25
CA ASP A 145 42.74 67.21 21.08
C ASP A 145 41.49 67.79 21.74
N GLU A 146 41.52 69.05 22.22
CA GLU A 146 40.37 69.69 22.85
C GLU A 146 39.25 69.94 21.84
N VAL A 147 39.58 70.41 20.64
CA VAL A 147 38.62 70.61 19.55
C VAL A 147 37.98 69.29 19.12
N LEU A 148 38.78 68.22 19.07
CA LEU A 148 38.34 66.90 18.62
C LEU A 148 37.67 66.05 19.72
N LEU A 149 37.64 66.50 20.98
CA LEU A 149 36.99 65.77 22.08
C LEU A 149 35.53 65.41 21.75
N ILE A 150 34.74 66.38 21.28
CA ILE A 150 33.32 66.18 21.00
C ILE A 150 33.12 65.29 19.77
N PRO A 151 33.72 65.56 18.59
CA PRO A 151 33.64 64.67 17.43
C PRO A 151 34.08 63.23 17.72
N ASN A 152 35.20 63.06 18.44
CA ASN A 152 35.71 61.74 18.80
C ASN A 152 34.77 61.01 19.77
N LYS A 153 34.18 61.71 20.73
CA LYS A 153 33.18 61.13 21.63
C LYS A 153 31.95 60.66 20.84
N ILE A 154 31.43 61.46 19.92
CA ILE A 154 30.29 61.09 19.07
C ILE A 154 30.63 59.86 18.21
N LYS A 155 31.79 59.88 17.53
CA LYS A 155 32.26 58.77 16.70
C LYS A 155 32.36 57.48 17.51
N ASN A 156 32.98 57.54 18.69
CA ASN A 156 33.15 56.37 19.55
C ASN A 156 31.81 55.84 20.05
N THR A 157 30.88 56.71 20.45
CA THR A 157 29.52 56.29 20.85
C THR A 157 28.78 55.58 19.70
N ILE A 158 28.83 56.12 18.48
CA ILE A 158 28.21 55.49 17.31
C ILE A 158 28.81 54.10 17.05
N ILE A 159 30.14 53.97 17.15
CA ILE A 159 30.83 52.69 16.94
C ILE A 159 30.41 51.68 18.02
N THR A 160 30.38 52.07 19.30
CA THR A 160 30.00 51.17 20.39
C THR A 160 28.56 50.69 20.26
N ASP A 161 27.63 51.59 19.94
CA ASP A 161 26.22 51.26 19.78
C ASP A 161 26.00 50.33 18.58
N SER A 162 26.73 50.55 17.48
CA SER A 162 26.70 49.68 16.30
C SER A 162 27.18 48.26 16.61
N ILE A 163 28.24 48.11 17.41
CA ILE A 163 28.76 46.80 17.83
C ILE A 163 27.73 46.06 18.69
N ILE A 164 27.12 46.75 19.66
CA ILE A 164 26.07 46.18 20.52
C ILE A 164 24.89 45.70 19.68
N PHE A 165 24.45 46.50 18.71
CA PHE A 165 23.35 46.15 17.82
C PHE A 165 23.64 44.90 16.97
N ILE A 166 24.86 44.81 16.40
CA ILE A 166 25.28 43.62 15.63
C ILE A 166 25.30 42.36 16.51
N LEU A 167 25.80 42.45 17.74
CA LEU A 167 25.80 41.31 18.67
C LEU A 167 24.38 40.84 19.02
N LEU A 168 23.43 41.77 19.18
CA LEU A 168 22.02 41.43 19.40
C LEU A 168 21.40 40.70 18.20
N ILE A 169 21.70 41.13 16.97
CA ILE A 169 21.22 40.46 15.75
C ILE A 169 21.77 39.03 15.69
N ILE A 170 23.07 38.84 15.93
CA ILE A 170 23.70 37.51 15.92
C ILE A 170 23.05 36.60 16.96
N ALA A 171 22.81 37.10 18.17
CA ALA A 171 22.14 36.34 19.22
C ALA A 171 20.72 35.95 18.81
N MET A 172 19.96 36.86 18.20
CA MET A 172 18.60 36.59 17.72
C MET A 172 18.57 35.53 16.63
N ILE A 173 19.49 35.60 15.66
CA ILE A 173 19.65 34.57 14.61
C ILE A 173 20.01 33.22 15.23
N GLY A 174 20.93 33.19 16.21
CA GLY A 174 21.31 31.98 16.92
C GLY A 174 20.14 31.31 17.64
N ILE A 175 19.27 32.09 18.28
CA ILE A 175 18.05 31.60 18.93
C ILE A 175 17.08 31.00 17.91
N LEU A 176 16.86 31.67 16.78
CA LEU A 176 15.98 31.16 15.71
C LEU A 176 16.51 29.84 15.14
N ILE A 177 17.81 29.74 14.85
CA ILE A 177 18.44 28.50 14.37
C ILE A 177 18.30 27.39 15.42
N HIS A 178 18.51 27.70 16.69
CA HIS A 178 18.37 26.72 17.77
C HIS A 178 16.95 26.16 17.87
N GLN A 179 15.92 27.02 17.76
CA GLN A 179 14.52 26.59 17.74
C GLN A 179 14.24 25.67 16.55
N MET A 180 14.65 26.05 15.33
CA MET A 180 14.45 25.23 14.13
C MET A 180 15.11 23.84 14.23
N LEU A 181 16.33 23.77 14.81
CA LEU A 181 17.04 22.50 15.00
C LEU A 181 16.37 21.62 16.05
N LYS A 182 15.79 22.21 17.10
CA LYS A 182 15.05 21.48 18.13
C LYS A 182 13.82 20.79 17.54
N ASP A 183 13.03 21.52 16.75
CA ASP A 183 11.81 21.00 16.13
C ASP A 183 12.11 19.84 15.16
N ARG A 184 13.14 20.00 14.31
CA ARG A 184 13.61 18.93 13.42
C ARG A 184 14.03 17.67 14.17
N LYS A 185 14.68 17.79 15.33
CA LYS A 185 15.08 16.61 16.13
C LYS A 185 13.86 15.80 16.61
N VAL A 186 12.79 16.49 17.01
CA VAL A 186 11.54 15.86 17.46
C VAL A 186 10.84 15.14 16.31
N GLU A 187 10.82 15.73 15.11
CA GLU A 187 10.28 15.06 13.93
C GLU A 187 11.08 13.80 13.55
N ILE A 188 12.41 13.88 13.59
CA ILE A 188 13.28 12.75 13.28
C ILE A 188 13.08 11.60 14.29
N SER A 189 12.89 11.89 15.59
CA SER A 189 12.61 10.84 16.57
C SER A 189 11.26 10.16 16.32
N LYS A 190 10.21 10.95 16.02
CA LYS A 190 8.89 10.40 15.65
C LYS A 190 8.97 9.54 14.39
N ALA A 191 9.68 10.00 13.36
CA ALA A 191 9.86 9.26 12.11
C ALA A 191 10.64 7.94 12.31
N LYS A 192 11.62 7.91 13.22
CA LYS A 192 12.34 6.68 13.60
C LYS A 192 11.43 5.69 14.32
N GLU A 193 10.59 6.17 15.23
CA GLU A 193 9.65 5.34 15.98
C GLU A 193 8.58 4.74 15.05
N ILE A 194 8.00 5.55 14.16
CA ILE A 194 7.06 5.08 13.13
C ILE A 194 7.71 4.00 12.26
N ASN A 195 8.94 4.20 11.79
CA ASN A 195 9.64 3.20 10.99
C ASN A 195 9.92 1.90 11.77
N LYS A 196 10.20 1.98 13.08
CA LYS A 196 10.38 0.80 13.93
C LYS A 196 9.06 0.02 14.05
N ASN A 197 7.96 0.72 14.29
CA ASN A 197 6.63 0.11 14.41
C ASN A 197 6.19 -0.51 13.07
N LEU A 198 6.40 0.17 11.95
CA LEU A 198 6.14 -0.37 10.61
C LEU A 198 6.93 -1.65 10.33
N LYS A 199 8.21 -1.72 10.75
CA LYS A 199 9.00 -2.95 10.62
C LYS A 199 8.44 -4.10 11.47
N ALA A 200 8.01 -3.81 12.70
CA ALA A 200 7.39 -4.82 13.57
C ALA A 200 6.09 -5.36 12.97
N ILE A 201 5.19 -4.46 12.54
CA ILE A 201 3.92 -4.81 11.89
C ILE A 201 4.15 -5.64 10.62
N ASN A 202 5.12 -5.26 9.77
CA ASN A 202 5.43 -6.03 8.57
C ASN A 202 5.93 -7.45 8.87
N ASN A 203 6.69 -7.63 9.95
CA ASN A 203 7.14 -8.96 10.35
C ASN A 203 5.98 -9.81 10.88
N GLU A 204 5.09 -9.22 11.66
CA GLU A 204 3.89 -9.87 12.19
C GLU A 204 2.92 -10.25 11.06
N LEU A 205 2.70 -9.37 10.09
CA LEU A 205 1.94 -9.64 8.86
C LEU A 205 2.53 -10.80 8.06
N LYS A 206 3.86 -10.85 7.91
CA LYS A 206 4.52 -11.97 7.23
C LYS A 206 4.28 -13.28 7.95
N GLN A 207 4.43 -13.30 9.28
CA GLN A 207 4.24 -14.50 10.08
C GLN A 207 2.78 -14.99 10.00
N SER A 208 1.81 -14.09 10.20
CA SER A 208 0.39 -14.41 10.05
C SER A 208 0.07 -14.92 8.64
N GLY A 209 0.67 -14.34 7.59
CA GLY A 209 0.54 -14.82 6.22
C GLY A 209 1.06 -16.25 6.01
N TYR A 210 2.18 -16.61 6.66
CA TYR A 210 2.68 -18.00 6.64
C TYR A 210 1.76 -18.96 7.38
N GLU A 211 1.22 -18.56 8.54
CA GLU A 211 0.30 -19.37 9.34
C GLU A 211 -0.99 -19.68 8.58
N VAL A 212 -1.62 -18.66 7.98
CA VAL A 212 -2.83 -18.83 7.16
C VAL A 212 -2.57 -19.76 5.97
N LYS A 213 -1.42 -19.64 5.31
CA LYS A 213 -1.07 -20.50 4.18
C LYS A 213 -0.94 -21.97 4.61
N LEU A 214 -0.25 -22.22 5.72
CA LEU A 214 -0.11 -23.57 6.28
C LEU A 214 -1.46 -24.17 6.69
N GLU A 215 -2.34 -23.35 7.26
CA GLU A 215 -3.68 -23.79 7.66
C GLU A 215 -4.56 -24.14 6.45
N ASN A 216 -4.50 -23.34 5.38
CA ASN A 216 -5.20 -23.65 4.13
C ASN A 216 -4.73 -24.97 3.49
N GLU A 217 -3.42 -25.21 3.42
CA GLU A 217 -2.88 -26.48 2.90
C GLU A 217 -3.38 -27.69 3.73
N LYS A 218 -3.46 -27.56 5.06
CA LYS A 218 -4.03 -28.60 5.93
C LYS A 218 -5.53 -28.80 5.73
N LEU A 219 -6.27 -27.72 5.50
CA LEU A 219 -7.70 -27.76 5.21
C LEU A 219 -7.98 -28.47 3.89
N GLU A 220 -7.22 -28.19 2.84
CA GLU A 220 -7.35 -28.87 1.54
C GLU A 220 -7.18 -30.39 1.66
N ILE A 221 -6.15 -30.84 2.39
CA ILE A 221 -5.93 -32.28 2.64
C ILE A 221 -7.13 -32.89 3.38
N ARG A 222 -7.62 -32.24 4.44
CA ARG A 222 -8.76 -32.74 5.22
C ARG A 222 -10.05 -32.83 4.39
N VAL A 223 -10.28 -31.85 3.51
CA VAL A 223 -11.44 -31.85 2.62
C VAL A 223 -11.37 -33.03 1.65
N ASP A 224 -10.21 -33.29 1.04
CA ASP A 224 -10.03 -34.42 0.13
C ASP A 224 -10.22 -35.78 0.82
N GLU A 225 -9.69 -35.92 2.05
CA GLU A 225 -9.89 -37.11 2.88
C GLU A 225 -11.38 -37.33 3.21
N GLU A 226 -12.11 -36.28 3.58
CA GLU A 226 -13.51 -36.40 3.96
C GLU A 226 -14.42 -36.65 2.74
N ILE A 227 -14.08 -36.12 1.55
CA ILE A 227 -14.76 -36.46 0.29
C ILE A 227 -14.62 -37.94 0.00
N LYS A 228 -13.39 -38.48 -0.02
CA LYS A 228 -13.13 -39.91 -0.28
C LYS A 228 -13.86 -40.81 0.72
N LYS A 229 -13.86 -40.43 2.00
CA LYS A 229 -14.58 -41.14 3.04
C LYS A 229 -16.09 -41.13 2.81
N ASN A 230 -16.66 -40.00 2.38
CA ASN A 230 -18.08 -39.88 2.09
C ASN A 230 -18.48 -40.71 0.86
N GLU A 231 -17.67 -40.71 -0.20
CA GLU A 231 -17.85 -41.59 -1.36
C GLU A 231 -17.84 -43.07 -0.96
N TYR A 232 -16.84 -43.48 -0.17
CA TYR A 232 -16.77 -44.84 0.36
C TYR A 232 -17.98 -45.20 1.23
N GLN A 233 -18.44 -44.28 2.09
CA GLN A 233 -19.63 -44.49 2.91
C GLN A 233 -20.90 -44.62 2.06
N LYS A 234 -21.05 -43.84 0.99
CA LYS A 234 -22.18 -43.96 0.06
C LYS A 234 -22.18 -45.30 -0.64
N GLU A 235 -21.01 -45.76 -1.10
CA GLU A 235 -20.87 -47.08 -1.72
C GLU A 235 -21.22 -48.19 -0.72
N LEU A 236 -20.75 -48.08 0.52
CA LEU A 236 -21.09 -49.02 1.58
C LEU A 236 -22.59 -49.03 1.91
N LEU A 237 -23.22 -47.86 2.00
CA LEU A 237 -24.67 -47.74 2.23
C LEU A 237 -25.48 -48.33 1.06
N PHE A 238 -25.03 -48.13 -0.17
CA PHE A 238 -25.63 -48.76 -1.35
C PHE A 238 -25.54 -50.28 -1.28
N GLN A 239 -24.38 -50.82 -0.91
CA GLN A 239 -24.20 -52.27 -0.69
C GLN A 239 -25.09 -52.78 0.45
N GLN A 240 -25.21 -52.04 1.56
CA GLN A 240 -26.10 -52.40 2.66
C GLN A 240 -27.58 -52.40 2.25
N SER A 241 -28.02 -51.39 1.48
CA SER A 241 -29.38 -51.34 0.93
C SER A 241 -29.65 -52.54 0.00
N LYS A 242 -28.68 -52.89 -0.85
CA LYS A 242 -28.72 -54.07 -1.72
C LYS A 242 -28.80 -55.37 -0.90
N MET A 243 -28.04 -55.50 0.18
CA MET A 243 -28.05 -56.67 1.08
C MET A 243 -29.33 -56.75 1.92
N ALA A 244 -29.88 -55.62 2.37
CA ALA A 244 -31.16 -55.60 3.09
C ALA A 244 -32.30 -56.06 2.18
N SER A 245 -32.35 -55.55 0.96
CA SER A 245 -33.28 -56.01 -0.09
C SER A 245 -33.08 -57.50 -0.40
N MET A 246 -31.83 -57.98 -0.40
CA MET A 246 -31.50 -59.40 -0.55
C MET A 246 -32.06 -60.25 0.60
N GLY A 247 -31.96 -59.80 1.85
CA GLY A 247 -32.49 -60.52 3.01
C GLY A 247 -34.00 -60.75 2.92
N GLU A 248 -34.75 -59.71 2.54
CA GLU A 248 -36.18 -59.80 2.27
C GLU A 248 -36.48 -60.73 1.08
N MET A 249 -35.63 -60.69 0.05
CA MET A 249 -35.75 -61.51 -1.15
C MET A 249 -35.46 -62.99 -0.95
N ILE A 250 -34.46 -63.33 -0.15
CA ILE A 250 -34.16 -64.72 0.22
C ILE A 250 -35.36 -65.35 0.96
N GLY A 251 -36.01 -64.58 1.84
CA GLY A 251 -37.21 -65.04 2.56
C GLY A 251 -38.35 -65.42 1.61
N ASN A 252 -38.58 -64.59 0.60
CA ASN A 252 -39.62 -64.82 -0.40
C ASN A 252 -39.25 -65.92 -1.41
N ILE A 253 -37.97 -66.06 -1.77
CA ILE A 253 -37.48 -67.18 -2.59
C ILE A 253 -37.63 -68.50 -1.85
N ALA A 254 -37.26 -68.56 -0.57
CA ALA A 254 -37.45 -69.76 0.25
C ALA A 254 -38.93 -70.17 0.28
N HIS A 255 -39.84 -69.19 0.30
CA HIS A 255 -41.27 -69.45 0.18
C HIS A 255 -41.67 -69.95 -1.22
N GLN A 256 -41.19 -69.30 -2.29
CA GLN A 256 -41.42 -69.71 -3.67
C GLN A 256 -40.82 -71.07 -4.00
N TRP A 257 -39.75 -71.52 -3.34
CA TRP A 257 -39.16 -72.85 -3.52
C TRP A 257 -39.91 -73.97 -2.82
N ARG A 258 -40.60 -73.68 -1.71
CA ARG A 258 -41.48 -74.67 -1.08
C ARG A 258 -42.59 -75.10 -2.04
N GLN A 259 -43.06 -74.22 -2.92
CA GLN A 259 -44.11 -74.53 -3.88
C GLN A 259 -43.74 -75.63 -4.90
N PRO A 260 -42.64 -75.53 -5.69
CA PRO A 260 -42.19 -76.60 -6.57
C PRO A 260 -41.75 -77.85 -5.81
N LEU A 261 -41.16 -77.72 -4.62
CA LEU A 261 -40.83 -78.88 -3.77
C LEU A 261 -42.08 -79.65 -3.33
N ASN A 262 -43.15 -78.95 -2.97
CA ASN A 262 -44.44 -79.56 -2.63
C ASN A 262 -45.07 -80.22 -3.86
N ALA A 263 -44.97 -79.59 -5.04
CA ALA A 263 -45.44 -80.18 -6.29
C ALA A 263 -44.66 -81.46 -6.65
N LEU A 264 -43.33 -81.45 -6.50
CA LEU A 264 -42.47 -82.62 -6.70
C LEU A 264 -42.78 -83.73 -5.68
N SER A 265 -43.01 -83.37 -4.42
CA SER A 265 -43.43 -84.31 -3.37
C SER A 265 -44.79 -84.94 -3.69
N GLY A 266 -45.71 -84.15 -4.25
CA GLY A 266 -47.01 -84.63 -4.73
C GLY A 266 -46.87 -85.60 -5.92
N LEU A 267 -45.97 -85.33 -6.86
CA LEU A 267 -45.67 -86.24 -7.98
C LEU A 267 -45.06 -87.56 -7.46
N ILE A 268 -44.16 -87.49 -6.48
CA ILE A 268 -43.54 -88.66 -5.85
C ILE A 268 -44.61 -89.48 -5.10
N LEU A 269 -45.50 -88.83 -4.35
CA LEU A 269 -46.60 -89.52 -3.67
C LEU A 269 -47.53 -90.20 -4.69
N TRP A 270 -47.87 -89.49 -5.77
CA TRP A 270 -48.73 -90.01 -6.84
C TRP A 270 -48.13 -91.25 -7.52
N ILE A 271 -46.84 -91.24 -7.86
CA ILE A 271 -46.17 -92.38 -8.50
C ILE A 271 -46.07 -93.58 -7.55
N ASN A 272 -45.76 -93.33 -6.26
CA ASN A 272 -45.71 -94.37 -5.22
C ASN A 272 -47.08 -95.01 -4.98
N MET A 273 -48.16 -94.21 -4.97
CA MET A 273 -49.53 -94.72 -4.86
C MET A 273 -49.88 -95.61 -6.06
N LYS A 274 -49.62 -95.15 -7.29
CA LYS A 274 -49.84 -95.94 -8.51
C LYS A 274 -49.08 -97.28 -8.49
N GLN A 275 -47.83 -97.27 -8.01
CA GLN A 275 -47.02 -98.47 -7.84
C GLN A 275 -47.61 -99.43 -6.79
N SER A 276 -47.99 -98.91 -5.62
CA SER A 276 -48.56 -99.72 -4.52
C SER A 276 -49.88 -100.40 -4.89
N MET A 277 -50.70 -99.74 -5.72
CA MET A 277 -51.96 -100.28 -6.23
C MET A 277 -51.77 -101.21 -7.45
N LYS A 278 -50.53 -101.45 -7.89
CA LYS A 278 -50.20 -102.19 -9.13
C LYS A 278 -50.87 -101.61 -10.40
N GLN A 279 -51.06 -100.30 -10.44
CA GLN A 279 -51.68 -99.56 -11.55
C GLN A 279 -50.68 -98.65 -12.31
N LEU A 280 -49.38 -98.82 -12.08
CA LEU A 280 -48.34 -98.03 -12.72
C LEU A 280 -48.16 -98.46 -14.17
N ARG A 281 -48.32 -97.52 -15.11
CA ARG A 281 -48.06 -97.74 -16.55
C ARG A 281 -46.78 -97.01 -16.96
N GLU A 282 -46.22 -97.40 -18.09
CA GLU A 282 -45.02 -96.77 -18.65
C GLU A 282 -45.25 -95.28 -18.97
N GLU A 283 -46.44 -94.93 -19.48
CA GLU A 283 -46.87 -93.55 -19.71
C GLU A 283 -46.83 -92.69 -18.43
N ASP A 284 -47.18 -93.26 -17.28
CA ASP A 284 -47.20 -92.55 -16.00
C ASP A 284 -45.77 -92.19 -15.55
N MET A 285 -44.78 -93.04 -15.87
CA MET A 285 -43.35 -92.79 -15.61
C MET A 285 -42.78 -91.71 -16.53
N ILE A 286 -43.20 -91.67 -17.80
CA ILE A 286 -42.81 -90.62 -18.75
C ILE A 286 -43.33 -89.26 -18.25
N VAL A 287 -44.63 -89.19 -17.91
CA VAL A 287 -45.25 -87.97 -17.36
C VAL A 287 -44.57 -87.53 -16.05
N PHE A 288 -44.24 -88.47 -15.16
CA PHE A 288 -43.52 -88.17 -13.93
C PHE A 288 -42.14 -87.58 -14.21
N LYS A 289 -41.36 -88.18 -15.13
CA LYS A 289 -40.02 -87.72 -15.51
C LYS A 289 -40.06 -86.33 -16.14
N GLU A 290 -40.96 -86.10 -17.10
CA GLU A 290 -41.10 -84.80 -17.77
C GLU A 290 -41.51 -83.71 -16.78
N LYS A 291 -42.57 -83.92 -15.98
CA LYS A 291 -43.04 -82.93 -15.01
C LYS A 291 -42.00 -82.64 -13.94
N SER A 292 -41.29 -83.65 -13.45
CA SER A 292 -40.22 -83.48 -12.46
C SER A 292 -39.05 -82.68 -13.03
N ASN A 293 -38.62 -83.01 -14.25
CA ASN A 293 -37.56 -82.26 -14.93
C ASN A 293 -37.96 -80.79 -15.18
N THR A 294 -39.19 -80.54 -15.61
CA THR A 294 -39.70 -79.17 -15.78
C THR A 294 -39.68 -78.39 -14.46
N ILE A 295 -40.07 -79.00 -13.34
CA ILE A 295 -40.03 -78.37 -12.02
C ILE A 295 -38.59 -78.08 -11.58
N ILE A 296 -37.66 -79.03 -11.78
CA ILE A 296 -36.24 -78.86 -11.43
C ILE A 296 -35.59 -77.75 -12.27
N GLN A 297 -35.87 -77.70 -13.58
CA GLN A 297 -35.36 -76.66 -14.47
C GLN A 297 -35.88 -75.26 -14.07
N LYS A 298 -37.15 -75.16 -13.67
CA LYS A 298 -37.72 -73.90 -13.14
C LYS A 298 -37.02 -73.44 -11.87
N MET A 299 -36.76 -74.37 -10.94
CA MET A 299 -36.01 -74.05 -9.73
C MET A 299 -34.58 -73.58 -10.05
N SER A 300 -33.91 -74.22 -11.02
CA SER A 300 -32.57 -73.83 -11.47
C SER A 300 -32.54 -72.44 -12.11
N SER A 301 -33.45 -72.16 -13.05
CA SER A 301 -33.55 -70.84 -13.69
C SER A 301 -33.77 -69.72 -12.66
N THR A 302 -34.61 -69.96 -11.64
CA THR A 302 -34.85 -68.99 -10.57
C THR A 302 -33.59 -68.72 -9.72
N ILE A 303 -32.74 -69.73 -9.53
CA ILE A 303 -31.43 -69.58 -8.86
C ILE A 303 -30.48 -68.75 -9.70
N ASP A 304 -30.42 -69.02 -11.00
CA ASP A 304 -29.49 -68.35 -11.91
C ASP A 304 -29.88 -66.87 -12.10
N ASP A 305 -31.17 -66.57 -12.25
CA ASP A 305 -31.69 -65.20 -12.32
C ASP A 305 -31.33 -64.38 -11.07
N PHE A 306 -31.40 -65.02 -9.90
CA PHE A 306 -30.98 -64.44 -8.63
C PHE A 306 -29.46 -64.23 -8.57
N ARG A 307 -28.67 -65.27 -8.84
CA ARG A 307 -27.21 -65.24 -8.78
C ARG A 307 -26.62 -64.19 -9.73
N ASN A 308 -27.19 -64.03 -10.92
CA ASN A 308 -26.69 -63.09 -11.92
C ASN A 308 -26.87 -61.62 -11.49
N PHE A 309 -27.94 -61.26 -10.77
CA PHE A 309 -28.11 -59.91 -10.22
C PHE A 309 -27.12 -59.55 -9.11
N PHE A 310 -26.63 -60.54 -8.38
CA PHE A 310 -25.67 -60.35 -7.29
C PHE A 310 -24.22 -60.58 -7.71
N SER A 311 -23.95 -60.74 -9.01
CA SER A 311 -22.59 -60.94 -9.50
C SER A 311 -21.71 -59.73 -9.15
N PRO A 312 -20.59 -59.91 -8.44
CA PRO A 312 -19.79 -58.81 -7.88
C PRO A 312 -18.99 -58.01 -8.93
N ASN A 313 -18.89 -58.52 -10.15
CA ASN A 313 -18.07 -57.91 -11.20
C ASN A 313 -18.90 -56.92 -12.05
N LYS A 314 -19.22 -55.78 -11.45
CA LYS A 314 -19.75 -54.61 -12.16
C LYS A 314 -18.60 -53.84 -12.80
N THR A 315 -18.34 -54.07 -14.09
CA THR A 315 -17.38 -53.27 -14.85
C THR A 315 -18.09 -52.15 -15.59
N ILE A 316 -17.67 -50.92 -15.34
CA ILE A 316 -18.08 -49.78 -16.15
C ILE A 316 -17.30 -49.86 -17.46
N GLU A 317 -18.00 -49.83 -18.58
CA GLU A 317 -17.39 -49.83 -19.91
C GLU A 317 -18.01 -48.75 -20.80
N ILE A 318 -17.27 -48.35 -21.83
CA ILE A 318 -17.77 -47.45 -22.87
C ILE A 318 -18.32 -48.33 -23.98
N PHE A 319 -19.62 -48.21 -24.27
CA PHE A 319 -20.28 -49.03 -25.27
C PHE A 319 -21.41 -48.26 -25.97
N SER A 320 -21.70 -48.62 -27.22
CA SER A 320 -22.88 -48.14 -27.94
C SER A 320 -24.14 -48.85 -27.45
N VAL A 321 -25.21 -48.12 -27.14
CA VAL A 321 -26.49 -48.71 -26.69
C VAL A 321 -27.06 -49.67 -27.74
N ASN A 322 -26.88 -49.39 -29.03
CA ASN A 322 -27.27 -50.29 -30.12
C ASN A 322 -26.63 -51.67 -29.97
N SER A 323 -25.33 -51.70 -29.61
CA SER A 323 -24.59 -52.95 -29.45
C SER A 323 -25.15 -53.81 -28.31
N ALA A 324 -25.58 -53.19 -27.21
CA ALA A 324 -26.20 -53.89 -26.09
C ALA A 324 -27.60 -54.42 -26.47
N VAL A 325 -28.38 -53.63 -27.23
CA VAL A 325 -29.69 -54.07 -27.74
C VAL A 325 -29.54 -55.23 -28.72
N ASP A 326 -28.63 -55.16 -29.67
CA ASP A 326 -28.37 -56.24 -30.62
C ASP A 326 -27.86 -57.51 -29.93
N GLU A 327 -27.02 -57.37 -28.91
CA GLU A 327 -26.55 -58.50 -28.11
C GLU A 327 -27.71 -59.16 -27.32
N ALA A 328 -28.58 -58.37 -26.70
CA ALA A 328 -29.79 -58.88 -26.05
C ALA A 328 -30.73 -59.60 -27.04
N ILE A 329 -30.90 -59.07 -28.26
CA ILE A 329 -31.71 -59.72 -29.30
C ILE A 329 -31.14 -61.08 -29.71
N LYS A 330 -29.81 -61.23 -29.82
CA LYS A 330 -29.19 -62.52 -30.16
C LYS A 330 -29.52 -63.63 -29.17
N PHE A 331 -29.70 -63.30 -27.88
CA PHE A 331 -30.06 -64.30 -26.87
C PHE A 331 -31.52 -64.79 -26.97
N ILE A 332 -32.41 -64.00 -27.58
CA ILE A 332 -33.86 -64.31 -27.63
C ILE A 332 -34.35 -64.67 -29.04
N GLU A 333 -33.54 -64.49 -30.08
CA GLU A 333 -33.92 -64.62 -31.49
C GLU A 333 -34.56 -65.98 -31.80
N ASP A 334 -33.92 -67.08 -31.44
CA ASP A 334 -34.46 -68.44 -31.65
C ASP A 334 -35.79 -68.65 -30.91
N SER A 335 -35.89 -68.12 -29.68
CA SER A 335 -37.11 -68.22 -28.89
C SER A 335 -38.24 -67.39 -29.52
N PHE A 336 -37.96 -66.24 -30.12
CA PHE A 336 -38.97 -65.39 -30.75
C PHE A 336 -39.44 -66.00 -32.07
N LEU A 337 -38.52 -66.57 -32.85
CA LEU A 337 -38.83 -67.28 -34.10
C LEU A 337 -39.78 -68.45 -33.86
N ILE A 338 -39.51 -69.29 -32.84
CA ILE A 338 -40.36 -70.43 -32.48
C ILE A 338 -41.79 -70.00 -32.08
N ASN A 339 -41.95 -68.79 -31.56
CA ASN A 339 -43.25 -68.25 -31.13
C ASN A 339 -43.86 -67.28 -32.17
N ASN A 340 -43.37 -67.25 -33.42
CA ASN A 340 -43.85 -66.38 -34.50
C ASN A 340 -43.86 -64.88 -34.14
N ILE A 341 -42.83 -64.41 -33.43
CA ILE A 341 -42.69 -63.00 -33.04
C ILE A 341 -41.64 -62.31 -33.91
N THR A 342 -42.04 -61.24 -34.60
CA THR A 342 -41.15 -60.42 -35.43
C THR A 342 -40.57 -59.26 -34.62
N ILE A 343 -39.27 -59.02 -34.75
CA ILE A 343 -38.59 -57.86 -34.14
C ILE A 343 -38.32 -56.81 -35.20
N VAL A 344 -38.78 -55.58 -34.98
CA VAL A 344 -38.50 -54.43 -35.84
C VAL A 344 -37.56 -53.47 -35.11
N LYS A 345 -36.46 -53.10 -35.77
CA LYS A 345 -35.43 -52.21 -35.19
C LYS A 345 -35.44 -50.86 -35.88
N GLU A 346 -35.54 -49.79 -35.11
CA GLU A 346 -35.49 -48.40 -35.58
C GLU A 346 -34.42 -47.65 -34.79
N PHE A 347 -33.16 -47.77 -35.21
CA PHE A 347 -32.02 -47.19 -34.52
C PHE A 347 -31.56 -45.89 -35.18
N ASN A 348 -31.76 -44.77 -34.47
CA ASN A 348 -31.48 -43.42 -34.95
C ASN A 348 -30.35 -42.72 -34.17
N THR A 349 -29.54 -43.46 -33.42
CA THR A 349 -28.31 -42.98 -32.74
C THR A 349 -27.24 -44.06 -32.79
N THR A 350 -25.97 -43.66 -32.69
CA THR A 350 -24.80 -44.54 -32.51
C THR A 350 -23.98 -44.16 -31.28
N LYS A 351 -24.51 -43.29 -30.42
CA LYS A 351 -23.79 -42.70 -29.30
C LYS A 351 -23.35 -43.74 -28.27
N GLU A 352 -22.13 -43.56 -27.78
CA GLU A 352 -21.56 -44.38 -26.72
C GLU A 352 -21.84 -43.78 -25.35
N ILE A 353 -22.08 -44.66 -24.38
CA ILE A 353 -22.26 -44.31 -22.97
C ILE A 353 -21.23 -45.06 -22.13
N LYS A 354 -20.80 -44.41 -21.03
CA LYS A 354 -19.95 -45.02 -20.02
C LYS A 354 -20.84 -45.57 -18.90
N ASN A 355 -21.18 -46.85 -18.95
CA ASN A 355 -22.12 -47.46 -17.98
C ASN A 355 -21.92 -48.98 -17.88
N TYR A 356 -22.84 -49.68 -17.20
CA TYR A 356 -22.82 -51.13 -17.03
C TYR A 356 -23.54 -51.87 -18.17
N LYS A 357 -22.80 -52.28 -19.22
CA LYS A 357 -23.39 -52.93 -20.41
C LYS A 357 -24.17 -54.21 -20.10
N ASN A 358 -23.59 -55.11 -19.31
CA ASN A 358 -24.20 -56.41 -19.00
C ASN A 358 -25.49 -56.26 -18.17
N GLU A 359 -25.52 -55.26 -17.28
CA GLU A 359 -26.72 -54.91 -16.51
C GLU A 359 -27.84 -54.41 -17.44
N LEU A 360 -27.50 -53.57 -18.43
CA LEU A 360 -28.48 -53.13 -19.44
C LEU A 360 -29.00 -54.32 -20.28
N ILE A 361 -28.13 -55.24 -20.70
CA ILE A 361 -28.55 -56.45 -21.42
C ILE A 361 -29.55 -57.25 -20.57
N GLN A 362 -29.31 -57.41 -19.27
CA GLN A 362 -30.23 -58.10 -18.37
C GLN A 362 -31.60 -57.41 -18.29
N VAL A 363 -31.64 -56.08 -18.20
CA VAL A 363 -32.89 -55.29 -18.27
C VAL A 363 -33.64 -55.58 -19.56
N LEU A 364 -32.95 -55.54 -20.71
CA LEU A 364 -33.54 -55.77 -22.01
C LEU A 364 -34.11 -57.18 -22.15
N LEU A 365 -33.38 -58.20 -21.69
CA LEU A 365 -33.84 -59.60 -21.69
C LEU A 365 -35.10 -59.79 -20.83
N ASN A 366 -35.19 -59.11 -19.68
CA ASN A 366 -36.38 -59.14 -18.84
C ASN A 366 -37.60 -58.56 -19.57
N ILE A 367 -37.43 -57.41 -20.23
CA ILE A 367 -38.50 -56.76 -20.99
C ILE A 367 -38.92 -57.63 -22.18
N PHE A 368 -37.97 -58.16 -22.95
CA PHE A 368 -38.28 -59.01 -24.11
C PHE A 368 -39.01 -60.30 -23.73
N ASN A 369 -38.59 -60.97 -22.65
CA ASN A 369 -39.31 -62.15 -22.17
C ASN A 369 -40.73 -61.80 -21.71
N ASN A 370 -40.92 -60.64 -21.06
CA ASN A 370 -42.26 -60.18 -20.70
C ASN A 370 -43.15 -59.94 -21.94
N SER A 371 -42.62 -59.30 -22.98
CA SER A 371 -43.34 -59.08 -24.24
C SER A 371 -43.69 -60.39 -24.94
N LYS A 372 -42.74 -61.35 -25.02
CA LYS A 372 -42.99 -62.69 -25.59
C LYS A 372 -44.13 -63.41 -24.87
N ASP A 373 -44.08 -63.44 -23.55
CA ASP A 373 -45.09 -64.12 -22.75
C ASP A 373 -46.47 -63.49 -22.91
N ALA A 374 -46.54 -62.15 -22.97
CA ALA A 374 -47.79 -61.42 -23.19
C ALA A 374 -48.42 -61.77 -24.55
N ILE A 375 -47.61 -61.74 -25.61
CA ILE A 375 -48.01 -62.12 -26.98
C ILE A 375 -48.53 -63.57 -27.02
N LYS A 376 -47.82 -64.48 -26.34
CA LYS A 376 -48.18 -65.90 -26.27
C LYS A 376 -49.47 -66.14 -25.48
N GLU A 377 -49.64 -65.49 -24.34
CA GLU A 377 -50.82 -65.63 -23.49
C GLU A 377 -52.09 -65.11 -24.19
N GLN A 378 -51.97 -64.06 -24.99
CA GLN A 378 -53.06 -63.53 -25.81
C GLN A 378 -53.28 -64.27 -27.14
N ASN A 379 -52.48 -65.30 -27.45
CA ASN A 379 -52.53 -66.08 -28.69
C ASN A 379 -52.50 -65.23 -29.97
N ILE A 380 -51.61 -64.24 -30.02
CA ILE A 380 -51.49 -63.34 -31.18
C ILE A 380 -50.68 -64.02 -32.28
N GLU A 381 -51.31 -64.26 -33.44
CA GLU A 381 -50.67 -64.95 -34.57
C GLU A 381 -49.51 -64.18 -35.22
N ASN A 382 -49.56 -62.84 -35.17
CA ASN A 382 -48.50 -61.95 -35.68
C ASN A 382 -47.89 -61.16 -34.52
N GLY A 383 -47.12 -61.83 -33.67
CA GLY A 383 -46.39 -61.17 -32.59
C GLY A 383 -45.42 -60.12 -33.14
N LEU A 384 -45.42 -58.93 -32.56
CA LEU A 384 -44.57 -57.83 -32.99
C LEU A 384 -43.95 -57.14 -31.79
N VAL A 385 -42.63 -56.98 -31.82
CA VAL A 385 -41.88 -56.13 -30.89
C VAL A 385 -41.08 -55.11 -31.68
N THR A 386 -41.41 -53.84 -31.49
CA THR A 386 -40.72 -52.71 -32.11
C THR A 386 -39.76 -52.08 -31.10
N ILE A 387 -38.50 -51.94 -31.49
CA ILE A 387 -37.46 -51.33 -30.68
C ILE A 387 -37.00 -50.05 -31.37
N THR A 388 -37.32 -48.91 -30.78
CA THR A 388 -36.89 -47.59 -31.25
C THR A 388 -35.82 -47.05 -30.33
N LEU A 389 -34.70 -46.62 -30.90
CA LEU A 389 -33.57 -46.05 -30.17
C LEU A 389 -33.24 -44.69 -30.77
N TYR A 390 -33.25 -43.64 -29.94
CA TYR A 390 -32.89 -42.29 -30.38
C TYR A 390 -32.26 -41.50 -29.23
N GLU A 391 -31.57 -40.42 -29.57
CA GLU A 391 -30.96 -39.52 -28.61
C GLU A 391 -31.66 -38.17 -28.57
N THR A 392 -31.54 -37.50 -27.42
CA THR A 392 -31.83 -36.09 -27.22
C THR A 392 -30.55 -35.38 -26.76
N ASP A 393 -30.59 -34.07 -26.55
CA ASP A 393 -29.42 -33.29 -26.10
C ASP A 393 -28.76 -33.82 -24.81
N LYS A 394 -29.50 -34.56 -23.97
CA LYS A 394 -29.04 -35.00 -22.64
C LYS A 394 -29.25 -36.48 -22.34
N THR A 395 -30.01 -37.21 -23.15
CA THR A 395 -30.38 -38.60 -22.85
C THR A 395 -30.44 -39.48 -24.09
N ILE A 396 -30.13 -40.76 -23.91
CA ILE A 396 -30.48 -41.83 -24.86
C ILE A 396 -31.79 -42.46 -24.40
N ILE A 397 -32.72 -42.63 -25.35
CA ILE A 397 -34.04 -43.19 -25.10
C ILE A 397 -34.19 -44.50 -25.85
N ILE A 398 -34.47 -45.57 -25.11
CA ILE A 398 -34.80 -46.90 -25.63
C ILE A 398 -36.30 -47.12 -25.44
N LYS A 399 -37.03 -47.33 -26.53
CA LYS A 399 -38.46 -47.66 -26.52
C LYS A 399 -38.65 -49.08 -27.02
N ILE A 400 -39.28 -49.92 -26.22
CA ILE A 400 -39.63 -51.29 -26.56
C ILE A 400 -41.15 -51.40 -26.50
N GLN A 401 -41.77 -51.55 -27.66
CA GLN A 401 -43.22 -51.67 -27.78
C GLN A 401 -43.58 -53.07 -28.26
N ASP A 402 -44.43 -53.76 -27.53
CA ASP A 402 -45.03 -55.02 -28.00
C ASP A 402 -46.47 -54.83 -28.46
N ASN A 403 -47.03 -55.87 -29.09
CA ASN A 403 -48.45 -55.97 -29.38
C ASN A 403 -49.15 -57.03 -28.52
N GLY A 404 -48.60 -57.40 -27.36
CA GLY A 404 -49.07 -58.47 -26.49
C GLY A 404 -50.33 -58.17 -25.67
N GLY A 405 -51.08 -57.13 -26.02
CA GLY A 405 -52.15 -56.57 -25.20
C GLY A 405 -51.63 -55.64 -24.10
N GLY A 406 -52.55 -54.94 -23.41
CA GLY A 406 -52.20 -53.98 -22.36
C GLY A 406 -52.17 -54.58 -20.97
N ILE A 407 -51.57 -53.85 -20.04
CA ILE A 407 -51.63 -54.09 -18.59
C ILE A 407 -52.92 -53.47 -18.06
N LYS A 408 -53.64 -54.11 -17.13
CA LYS A 408 -54.84 -53.48 -16.56
C LYS A 408 -54.49 -52.19 -15.79
N GLN A 409 -55.32 -51.16 -15.90
CA GLN A 409 -55.01 -49.82 -15.37
C GLN A 409 -54.85 -49.79 -13.84
N ASP A 410 -55.49 -50.71 -13.14
CA ASP A 410 -55.44 -50.90 -11.68
C ASP A 410 -54.14 -51.53 -11.18
N ILE A 411 -53.30 -52.06 -12.08
CA ILE A 411 -52.06 -52.75 -11.72
C ILE A 411 -50.81 -52.13 -12.33
N ILE A 412 -50.94 -51.19 -13.28
CA ILE A 412 -49.80 -50.60 -14.00
C ILE A 412 -48.80 -49.89 -13.08
N ASP A 413 -49.28 -49.22 -12.03
CA ASP A 413 -48.42 -48.53 -11.05
C ASP A 413 -47.70 -49.50 -10.11
N ARG A 414 -48.17 -50.76 -10.07
CA ARG A 414 -47.67 -51.81 -9.17
C ARG A 414 -46.75 -52.81 -9.87
N VAL A 415 -46.58 -52.73 -11.20
CA VAL A 415 -45.74 -53.68 -11.96
C VAL A 415 -44.26 -53.66 -11.60
N PHE A 416 -43.82 -52.57 -10.97
CA PHE A 416 -42.48 -52.44 -10.42
C PHE A 416 -42.39 -52.76 -8.92
N GLU A 417 -43.49 -53.12 -8.26
CA GLU A 417 -43.44 -53.63 -6.89
C GLU A 417 -42.78 -55.02 -6.90
N PRO A 418 -41.93 -55.32 -5.91
CA PRO A 418 -41.33 -56.65 -5.82
C PRO A 418 -42.43 -57.72 -5.63
N TYR A 419 -42.27 -58.85 -6.31
CA TYR A 419 -43.19 -60.02 -6.31
C TYR A 419 -44.56 -59.76 -6.94
N PHE A 420 -44.78 -58.58 -7.52
CA PHE A 420 -45.99 -58.32 -8.25
C PHE A 420 -45.95 -59.07 -9.59
N THR A 421 -46.87 -60.02 -9.78
CA THR A 421 -47.00 -60.82 -11.00
C THR A 421 -48.46 -61.07 -11.30
N THR A 422 -48.85 -61.03 -12.57
CA THR A 422 -50.17 -61.46 -13.04
C THR A 422 -50.15 -62.92 -13.54
N LYS A 423 -48.96 -63.53 -13.61
CA LYS A 423 -48.68 -64.83 -14.22
C LYS A 423 -48.66 -65.99 -13.21
N PHE A 424 -49.59 -66.02 -12.25
CA PHE A 424 -49.63 -67.04 -11.18
C PHE A 424 -49.76 -68.49 -11.69
N LYS A 425 -50.20 -68.70 -12.95
CA LYS A 425 -50.32 -70.02 -13.59
C LYS A 425 -49.14 -70.38 -14.52
N SER A 426 -48.25 -69.44 -14.82
CA SER A 426 -47.26 -69.51 -15.91
C SER A 426 -45.83 -69.10 -15.50
N ASP A 427 -45.44 -69.39 -14.25
CA ASP A 427 -44.05 -69.30 -13.76
C ASP A 427 -43.43 -67.89 -13.63
N GLY A 428 -44.25 -66.83 -13.60
CA GLY A 428 -43.72 -65.47 -13.42
C GLY A 428 -43.26 -65.20 -11.99
N THR A 429 -41.96 -64.97 -11.77
CA THR A 429 -41.35 -64.72 -10.45
C THR A 429 -41.73 -63.37 -9.82
N GLY A 430 -42.22 -62.41 -10.62
CA GLY A 430 -42.56 -61.04 -10.17
C GLY A 430 -41.34 -60.19 -9.81
N ILE A 431 -40.13 -60.65 -10.18
CA ILE A 431 -38.86 -60.01 -9.81
C ILE A 431 -38.29 -59.21 -11.00
N GLY A 432 -38.46 -59.65 -12.24
CA GLY A 432 -37.77 -59.09 -13.41
C GLY A 432 -37.95 -57.58 -13.63
N LEU A 433 -39.18 -57.04 -13.49
CA LEU A 433 -39.43 -55.60 -13.67
C LEU A 433 -38.92 -54.76 -12.50
N TYR A 434 -39.07 -55.24 -11.26
CA TYR A 434 -38.47 -54.60 -10.08
C TYR A 434 -36.95 -54.49 -10.21
N MET A 435 -36.28 -55.57 -10.66
CA MET A 435 -34.84 -55.56 -10.91
C MET A 435 -34.47 -54.62 -12.03
N SER A 436 -35.27 -54.59 -13.09
CA SER A 436 -35.08 -53.67 -14.20
C SER A 436 -35.09 -52.21 -13.73
N LYS A 437 -36.00 -51.87 -12.81
CA LYS A 437 -36.07 -50.55 -12.19
C LYS A 437 -34.84 -50.23 -11.32
N MET A 438 -34.44 -51.16 -10.45
CA MET A 438 -33.24 -50.99 -9.61
C MET A 438 -31.96 -50.81 -10.45
N ILE A 439 -31.83 -51.55 -11.55
CA ILE A 439 -30.67 -51.42 -12.44
C ILE A 439 -30.68 -50.04 -13.10
N ILE A 440 -31.79 -49.67 -13.73
CA ILE A 440 -31.86 -48.42 -14.50
C ILE A 440 -31.77 -47.19 -13.59
N GLU A 441 -32.57 -47.12 -12.52
CA GLU A 441 -32.66 -45.92 -11.68
C GLU A 441 -31.48 -45.79 -10.71
N GLU A 442 -31.13 -46.87 -10.00
CA GLU A 442 -30.14 -46.82 -8.92
C GLU A 442 -28.71 -47.13 -9.38
N SER A 443 -28.53 -48.01 -10.39
CA SER A 443 -27.18 -48.36 -10.87
C SER A 443 -26.74 -47.55 -12.08
N MET A 444 -27.67 -47.20 -12.98
CA MET A 444 -27.34 -46.50 -14.23
C MET A 444 -27.73 -45.01 -14.22
N ASN A 445 -28.30 -44.52 -13.11
CA ASN A 445 -28.81 -43.15 -12.95
C ASN A 445 -29.77 -42.73 -14.07
N GLY A 446 -30.60 -43.65 -14.55
CA GLY A 446 -31.59 -43.46 -15.59
C GLY A 446 -33.03 -43.44 -15.07
N LYS A 447 -34.00 -43.63 -15.98
CA LYS A 447 -35.42 -43.80 -15.64
C LYS A 447 -36.03 -44.91 -16.49
N ILE A 448 -36.96 -45.67 -15.91
CA ILE A 448 -37.75 -46.66 -16.65
C ILE A 448 -39.24 -46.42 -16.42
N LYS A 449 -40.04 -46.53 -17.49
CA LYS A 449 -41.49 -46.33 -17.44
C LYS A 449 -42.21 -47.35 -18.32
N LEU A 450 -43.38 -47.82 -17.88
CA LEU A 450 -44.30 -48.62 -18.68
C LEU A 450 -45.59 -47.83 -18.94
N GLU A 451 -46.11 -47.91 -20.16
CA GLU A 451 -47.36 -47.28 -20.58
C GLU A 451 -48.17 -48.23 -21.46
N ASN A 452 -49.50 -48.19 -21.36
CA ASN A 452 -50.37 -48.90 -22.29
C ASN A 452 -50.48 -48.15 -23.62
N VAL A 453 -50.34 -48.88 -24.72
CA VAL A 453 -50.63 -48.42 -26.08
C VAL A 453 -51.78 -49.23 -26.67
N LYS A 454 -52.36 -48.78 -27.79
CA LYS A 454 -53.63 -49.32 -28.34
C LYS A 454 -53.70 -50.86 -28.38
N ASN A 455 -52.60 -51.53 -28.71
CA ASN A 455 -52.56 -52.99 -28.88
C ASN A 455 -51.49 -53.67 -28.01
N GLY A 456 -50.91 -53.00 -27.00
CA GLY A 456 -49.74 -53.53 -26.31
C GLY A 456 -49.20 -52.66 -25.18
N VAL A 457 -47.96 -52.91 -24.79
CA VAL A 457 -47.24 -52.12 -23.78
C VAL A 457 -46.03 -51.43 -24.42
N LEU A 458 -45.77 -50.19 -24.02
CA LEU A 458 -44.56 -49.44 -24.33
C LEU A 458 -43.71 -49.31 -23.07
N THR A 459 -42.51 -49.88 -23.11
CA THR A 459 -41.47 -49.65 -22.11
C THR A 459 -40.50 -48.58 -22.61
N THR A 460 -40.29 -47.53 -21.82
CA THR A 460 -39.33 -46.45 -22.11
C THR A 460 -38.20 -46.47 -21.07
N ILE A 461 -36.96 -46.56 -21.54
CA ILE A 461 -35.75 -46.45 -20.72
C ILE A 461 -35.02 -45.18 -21.14
N GLU A 462 -34.71 -44.31 -20.18
CA GLU A 462 -33.93 -43.08 -20.37
C GLU A 462 -32.57 -43.23 -19.66
N LEU A 463 -31.48 -43.08 -20.40
CA LEU A 463 -30.12 -43.10 -19.89
C LEU A 463 -29.46 -41.74 -20.11
N ASN A 464 -28.87 -41.17 -19.06
CA ASN A 464 -28.22 -39.85 -19.16
C ASN A 464 -26.91 -39.94 -19.97
N LEU A 465 -26.73 -38.98 -20.88
CA LEU A 465 -25.47 -38.71 -21.57
C LEU A 465 -24.61 -37.85 -20.64
N ASN A 466 -23.76 -38.49 -19.85
CA ASN A 466 -22.75 -37.80 -19.05
C ASN A 466 -21.60 -37.30 -19.91
#